data_AF-A0A926CR46-F1
#
_entry.id   AF-A0A926CR46-F1
#
_cell.length_a   1.000
_cell.length_b   1.000
_cell.length_c   1.000
_cell.angle_alpha   90.00
_cell.angle_beta   90.00
_cell.angle_gamma   90.00
#
_symmetry.space_group_name_H-M   'P 1'
#
loop_
_entity.id
_entity.type
_entity.pdbx_description
1 polymer ?
#
loop_
_entity_poly.entity_id
_entity_poly.type
_entity_poly.pdbx_seq_one_letter_code
_entity_poly.pdbx_strand_id
1 'polypeptide(L)' 'QMGFWSMMFAYMVRNGKIESVSDWAAAGISPLPPSVDTGVVVINKDNSQFWRAP' A
#
# COMPACT_ATOMS: atom_id res chain seq x y z
N GLN A 1 -0.10 -0.05 9.48
CA GLN A 1 -0.12 -0.94 8.29
C GLN A 1 0.50 -0.28 7.05
N MET A 2 0.05 0.89 6.60
CA MET A 2 0.60 1.52 5.38
C MET A 2 2.10 1.82 5.42
N GLY A 3 2.65 2.25 6.57
CA GLY A 3 4.09 2.51 6.71
C GLY A 3 4.98 1.27 6.56
N PHE A 4 4.45 0.08 6.88
CA PHE A 4 5.18 -1.18 6.65
C PHE A 4 5.21 -1.49 5.15
N TRP A 5 4.07 -1.41 4.48
CA TRP A 5 3.96 -1.69 3.05
C TRP A 5 4.73 -0.68 2.19
N SER A 6 4.75 0.61 2.57
CA SER A 6 5.56 1.61 1.87
C SER A 6 7.06 1.27 1.89
N MET A 7 7.58 0.83 3.04
CA MET A 7 8.98 0.41 3.17
C MET A 7 9.25 -0.91 2.45
N MET A 8 8.30 -1.85 2.45
CA MET A 8 8.41 -3.09 1.67
C MET A 8 8.46 -2.81 0.17
N PHE A 9 7.62 -1.90 -0.35
CA PHE A 9 7.68 -1.52 -1.77
C PHE A 9 9.02 -0.86 -2.12
N ALA A 10 9.54 0.04 -1.27
CA ALA A 10 10.86 0.62 -1.47
C ALA A 10 11.99 -0.43 -1.49
N TYR A 11 11.93 -1.41 -0.58
CA TYR A 11 12.84 -2.55 -0.55
C TYR A 11 12.74 -3.40 -1.84
N MET A 12 11.52 -3.70 -2.29
CA MET A 12 11.29 -4.52 -3.48
C MET A 12 11.81 -3.84 -4.75
N VAL A 13 11.59 -2.53 -4.91
CA VAL A 13 12.14 -1.74 -6.02
C VAL A 13 13.67 -1.75 -5.98
N ARG A 14 14.27 -1.49 -4.82
CA ARG A 14 15.74 -1.47 -4.67
C ARG A 14 16.38 -2.83 -5.01
N ASN A 15 15.68 -3.92 -4.77
CA ASN A 15 16.21 -5.28 -4.97
C ASN A 15 15.70 -5.94 -6.27
N GLY A 16 15.11 -5.18 -7.20
CA GLY A 16 14.65 -5.70 -8.48
C GLY A 16 13.56 -6.77 -8.36
N LYS A 17 12.76 -6.74 -7.28
CA LYS A 17 11.67 -7.70 -7.04
C LYS A 17 10.33 -7.25 -7.62
N ILE A 18 10.22 -5.96 -7.97
CA ILE A 18 9.12 -5.38 -8.73
C ILE A 18 9.76 -4.62 -9.88
N GLU A 19 9.37 -4.95 -11.11
CA GLU A 19 9.74 -4.18 -12.29
C GLU A 19 8.68 -3.12 -12.56
N SER A 20 9.09 -1.85 -12.54
CA SER A 20 8.28 -0.79 -13.13
C SER A 20 8.36 -0.95 -14.63
N VAL A 21 7.22 -1.23 -15.27
CA VAL A 21 7.07 -1.12 -16.73
C VAL A 21 7.57 0.26 -17.19
N SER A 22 8.55 0.25 -18.10
CA SER A 22 9.25 1.45 -18.56
C SER A 22 8.31 2.49 -19.17
N ASP A 23 7.27 2.02 -19.87
CA ASP A 23 6.26 2.85 -20.54
C ASP A 23 4.85 2.54 -20.02
N TRP A 24 4.66 2.57 -18.70
CA TRP A 24 3.33 2.40 -18.07
C TRP A 24 2.27 3.32 -18.69
N ALA A 25 2.65 4.54 -19.07
CA ALA A 25 1.77 5.51 -19.71
C ALA A 25 1.34 5.09 -21.13
N ALA A 26 2.25 4.52 -21.93
CA ALA A 26 1.93 4.02 -23.27
C ALA A 26 1.17 2.68 -23.22
N ALA A 27 1.44 1.86 -22.20
CA ALA A 27 0.76 0.60 -21.94
C ALA A 27 -0.62 0.77 -21.29
N GLY A 28 -1.00 1.99 -20.88
CA GLY A 28 -2.29 2.28 -20.26
C GLY A 28 -2.52 1.59 -18.92
N ILE A 29 -1.43 1.25 -18.21
CA ILE A 29 -1.47 0.56 -16.92
C ILE A 29 -0.97 1.47 -15.79
N SER A 30 -1.54 1.29 -14.60
CA SER A 30 -1.09 2.01 -13.41
C SER A 30 0.38 1.66 -13.12
N PRO A 31 1.27 2.64 -12.86
CA PRO A 31 2.63 2.38 -12.41
C PRO A 31 2.66 1.87 -10.96
N LEU A 32 1.53 1.94 -10.26
CA LEU A 32 1.37 1.44 -8.91
C LEU A 32 0.91 -0.02 -8.92
N PRO A 33 1.34 -0.84 -7.96
CA PRO A 33 0.83 -2.20 -7.79
C PRO A 33 -0.70 -2.21 -7.76
N PRO A 34 -1.37 -3.13 -8.49
CA PRO A 34 -2.82 -3.10 -8.70
C PRO A 34 -3.69 -3.27 -7.44
N SER A 35 -3.12 -3.61 -6.29
CA SER A 35 -3.88 -3.64 -5.05
C SER A 35 -2.99 -3.53 -3.81
N VAL A 36 -3.19 -2.47 -3.03
CA VAL A 36 -3.04 -2.52 -1.56
C VAL A 36 -4.44 -2.25 -1.02
N ASP A 37 -5.30 -3.27 -1.06
CA ASP A 37 -6.58 -3.17 -0.36
C ASP A 37 -6.26 -3.22 1.13
N THR A 38 -6.47 -2.10 1.80
CA THR A 38 -6.29 -2.01 3.26
C THR A 38 -7.61 -2.00 4.01
N GLY A 39 -8.72 -2.07 3.27
CA GLY A 39 -10.06 -1.80 3.79
C GLY A 39 -10.19 -0.37 4.32
N VAL A 40 -11.43 0.09 4.46
CA VAL A 40 -11.74 1.29 5.25
C VAL A 40 -12.45 0.82 6.51
N VAL A 41 -11.95 1.25 7.66
CA VAL A 41 -12.60 1.00 8.96
C VAL A 41 -13.20 2.30 9.46
N VAL A 42 -14.51 2.33 9.68
CA VAL A 42 -15.19 3.45 10.33
C VAL A 42 -15.08 3.28 11.85
N ILE A 43 -14.41 4.23 12.51
CA ILE A 43 -14.25 4.24 13.96
C ILE A 43 -15.39 5.04 14.59
N ASN A 44 -16.08 4.44 15.55
CA ASN A 44 -17.17 5.05 16.32
C ASN A 44 -16.97 4.82 17.83
N LYS A 45 -17.93 5.30 18.64
CA LYS A 45 -17.87 5.18 20.10
C LYS A 45 -17.76 3.72 20.57
N ASP A 46 -18.40 2.79 19.86
CA ASP A 46 -18.56 1.40 20.28
C ASP A 46 -17.35 0.51 19.93
N ASN A 47 -16.50 0.95 18.99
CA ASN A 47 -15.35 0.18 18.52
C ASN A 47 -13.99 0.86 18.75
N SER A 48 -13.96 2.16 19.09
CA SER A 48 -12.70 2.92 19.20
C SER A 48 -11.66 2.35 20.17
N GLN A 49 -12.04 1.53 21.15
CA GLN A 49 -11.14 0.89 22.10
C GLN A 49 -10.07 0.00 21.45
N PHE A 50 -10.31 -0.56 20.27
CA PHE A 50 -9.33 -1.43 19.61
C PHE A 50 -8.19 -0.66 18.92
N TRP A 51 -8.26 0.68 18.86
CA TRP A 51 -7.29 1.54 18.15
C TRP A 51 -6.63 2.61 19.02
N ARG A 52 -6.86 2.59 20.34
CA ARG A 52 -6.21 3.53 21.27
C ARG A 52 -4.89 2.94 21.77
N ALA A 53 -3.85 3.77 21.82
CA ALA A 53 -2.64 3.43 22.57
C ALA A 53 -3.00 3.37 24.08
N PRO A 54 -2.35 2.49 24.87
CA PRO A 54 -2.54 2.45 26.31
C PRO A 54 -2.19 3.78 26.99
#